data_AF-A0A815PIV6-F1
#
_entry.id   AF-A0A815PIV6-F1
#
_cell.length_a   1.000
_cell.length_b   1.000
_cell.length_c   1.000
_cell.angle_alpha   90.00
_cell.angle_beta   90.00
_cell.angle_gamma   90.00
#
_symmetry.space_group_name_H-M   'P 1'
#
loop_
_entity.id
_entity.type
_entity.pdbx_description
1 polymer ?
#
loop_
_entity_poly.entity_id
_entity_poly.type
_entity_poly.pdbx_seq_one_letter_code
_entity_poly.pdbx_strand_id
1 'polypeptide(L)'
;IAHEYKIALSWSFFATSHGKGVVDGLGGTVKRLVWSAALAGDNYKSAKDFVKLAQQETKKIIMIEITKNDIDNSKLKLENIFKVAKSVPETLKTHSVKVIDNKTKKIIKYD
;
A
#
# COMPACT_ATOMS: atom_id res chain seq x y z
N ILE A 1 4.94 20.21 -2.89
CA ILE A 1 5.04 18.73 -2.91
C ILE A 1 4.82 18.16 -4.32
N ALA A 2 3.61 17.85 -4.79
CA ALA A 2 3.46 17.19 -6.11
C ALA A 2 4.10 17.96 -7.29
N HIS A 3 3.98 19.30 -7.30
CA HIS A 3 4.63 20.16 -8.29
C HIS A 3 6.16 20.24 -8.12
N GLU A 4 6.65 20.37 -6.87
CA GLU A 4 8.10 20.37 -6.56
C GLU A 4 8.80 19.08 -7.03
N TYR A 5 8.07 17.96 -7.00
CA TYR A 5 8.59 16.65 -7.39
C TYR A 5 8.12 16.19 -8.78
N LYS A 6 7.44 17.03 -9.57
CA LYS A 6 6.86 16.69 -10.89
C LYS A 6 6.06 15.37 -10.90
N ILE A 7 5.28 15.12 -9.85
CA ILE A 7 4.54 13.87 -9.67
C ILE A 7 3.14 14.00 -10.31
N ALA A 8 2.84 13.12 -11.27
CA ALA A 8 1.47 12.91 -11.73
C ALA A 8 0.68 12.17 -10.64
N LEU A 9 -0.29 12.84 -10.02
CA LEU A 9 -1.06 12.30 -8.91
C LEU A 9 -2.46 11.89 -9.36
N SER A 10 -2.71 10.58 -9.30
CA SER A 10 -4.05 10.00 -9.32
C SER A 10 -4.28 9.28 -8.01
N TRP A 11 -5.38 9.61 -7.33
CA TRP A 11 -5.81 8.89 -6.15
C TRP A 11 -7.12 8.15 -6.46
N SER A 12 -7.16 6.87 -6.12
CA SER A 12 -8.34 6.03 -6.23
C SER A 12 -8.54 5.36 -4.89
N PHE A 13 -9.65 5.69 -4.22
CA PHE A 13 -10.09 5.02 -3.02
C PHE A 13 -10.72 3.70 -3.40
N PHE A 14 -9.97 2.62 -3.21
CA PHE A 14 -10.53 1.29 -3.22
C PHE A 14 -10.97 0.98 -1.79
N ALA A 15 -12.24 0.68 -1.59
CA ALA A 15 -12.76 0.19 -0.31
C ALA A 15 -12.22 -1.23 -0.06
N THR A 16 -10.91 -1.37 0.16
CA THR A 16 -10.37 -2.55 0.82
C THR A 16 -11.01 -2.58 2.20
N SER A 17 -11.73 -3.65 2.53
CA SER A 17 -12.08 -4.07 3.91
C SER A 17 -13.56 -4.04 4.32
N HIS A 18 -14.53 -4.20 3.42
CA HIS A 18 -15.68 -5.03 3.81
C HIS A 18 -15.32 -6.48 3.51
N GLY A 19 -14.97 -7.23 4.56
CA GLY A 19 -14.24 -8.50 4.57
C GLY A 19 -14.87 -9.72 3.88
N LYS A 20 -15.53 -9.55 2.73
CA LYS A 20 -16.02 -10.65 1.89
C LYS A 20 -15.91 -10.26 0.41
N GLY A 21 -14.81 -10.68 -0.24
CA GLY A 21 -14.75 -10.85 -1.71
C GLY A 21 -13.74 -9.98 -2.49
N VAL A 22 -12.46 -10.37 -2.49
CA VAL A 22 -11.57 -10.54 -3.68
C VAL A 22 -10.49 -11.54 -3.22
N VAL A 23 -10.80 -12.83 -3.23
CA VAL A 23 -10.02 -13.87 -2.54
C VAL A 23 -8.63 -14.13 -3.16
N ASP A 24 -8.27 -13.50 -4.29
CA ASP A 24 -6.97 -13.70 -4.96
C ASP A 24 -6.20 -12.41 -5.29
N GLY A 25 -6.26 -11.38 -4.43
CA GLY A 25 -5.31 -10.26 -4.52
C GLY A 25 -3.85 -10.71 -4.34
N LEU A 26 -2.88 -9.81 -4.59
CA LEU A 26 -1.44 -10.11 -4.39
C LEU A 26 -1.16 -10.73 -3.01
N GLY A 27 -1.80 -10.22 -1.95
CA GLY A 27 -1.66 -10.76 -0.60
C GLY A 27 -2.24 -12.17 -0.41
N GLY A 28 -3.35 -12.49 -1.08
CA GLY A 28 -3.92 -13.85 -1.06
C GLY A 28 -3.01 -14.85 -1.77
N THR A 29 -2.50 -14.47 -2.94
CA THR A 29 -1.54 -15.28 -3.70
C THR A 29 -0.27 -15.56 -2.90
N VAL A 30 0.35 -14.54 -2.30
CA VAL A 30 1.57 -14.70 -1.48
C VAL A 30 1.31 -15.60 -0.27
N LYS A 31 0.20 -15.39 0.46
CA LYS A 31 -0.17 -16.24 1.60
C LYS A 31 -0.32 -17.70 1.19
N ARG A 32 -0.99 -17.97 0.06
CA ARG A 32 -1.17 -19.33 -0.46
C ARG A 32 0.16 -19.99 -0.81
N LEU A 33 1.05 -19.28 -1.50
CA LEU A 33 2.38 -19.80 -1.88
C LEU A 33 3.21 -20.17 -0.64
N VAL A 34 3.34 -19.24 0.31
CA VAL A 34 4.09 -19.50 1.55
C VAL A 34 3.46 -20.63 2.38
N TRP A 35 2.13 -20.69 2.43
CA TRP A 35 1.42 -21.78 3.10
C TRP A 35 1.70 -23.14 2.44
N SER A 36 1.67 -23.21 1.11
CA SER A 36 2.01 -24.43 0.37
C SER A 36 3.44 -24.89 0.60
N ALA A 37 4.40 -23.96 0.62
CA ALA A 37 5.80 -24.25 0.96
C ALA A 37 5.94 -24.76 2.40
N ALA A 38 5.25 -24.13 3.35
CA ALA A 38 5.26 -24.58 4.75
C ALA A 38 4.71 -26.00 4.92
N LEU A 39 3.64 -26.35 4.19
CA LEU A 39 3.10 -27.72 4.17
C LEU A 39 4.06 -28.73 3.53
N ALA A 40 4.91 -28.30 2.61
CA ALA A 40 5.94 -29.13 1.99
C ALA A 40 7.19 -29.31 2.88
N GLY A 41 7.24 -28.68 4.05
CA GLY A 41 8.30 -28.83 5.04
C GLY A 41 9.17 -27.58 5.24
N ASP A 42 8.92 -26.49 4.52
CA ASP A 42 9.56 -25.22 4.83
C ASP A 42 9.04 -24.66 6.15
N ASN A 43 9.84 -23.81 6.79
CA ASN A 43 9.45 -23.20 8.06
C ASN A 43 9.89 -21.74 8.10
N TYR A 44 9.04 -20.88 8.64
CA TYR A 44 9.33 -19.47 8.87
C TYR A 44 8.95 -19.12 10.32
N LYS A 45 9.87 -18.46 11.03
CA LYS A 45 9.68 -18.11 12.45
C LYS A 45 9.57 -16.61 12.69
N SER A 46 9.80 -15.81 11.64
CA SER A 46 9.78 -14.36 11.68
C SER A 46 9.17 -13.77 10.41
N ALA A 47 8.83 -12.48 10.46
CA ALA A 47 8.38 -11.74 9.28
C ALA A 47 9.44 -11.72 8.17
N LYS A 48 10.71 -11.66 8.54
CA LYS A 48 11.85 -11.72 7.61
C LYS A 48 11.91 -13.06 6.88
N ASP A 49 11.75 -14.16 7.61
CA ASP A 49 11.73 -15.51 7.03
C ASP A 49 10.55 -15.66 6.06
N PHE A 50 9.37 -15.13 6.44
CA PHE A 50 8.19 -15.12 5.57
C PHE A 50 8.46 -14.37 4.26
N VAL A 51 9.07 -13.17 4.33
CA VAL A 51 9.41 -12.37 3.15
C VAL A 51 10.39 -13.12 2.26
N LYS A 52 11.43 -13.72 2.86
CA LYS A 52 12.43 -14.51 2.13
C LYS A 52 11.78 -15.70 1.41
N LEU A 53 10.93 -16.45 2.11
CA LEU A 53 10.22 -17.58 1.53
C LEU A 53 9.28 -17.14 0.41
N ALA A 54 8.52 -16.06 0.61
CA ALA A 54 7.66 -15.50 -0.44
C ALA A 54 8.45 -15.09 -1.70
N GLN A 55 9.65 -14.52 -1.56
CA GLN A 55 10.52 -14.15 -2.69
C GLN A 55 11.09 -15.37 -3.42
N GLN A 56 11.29 -16.49 -2.72
CA GLN A 56 11.69 -17.76 -3.33
C GLN A 56 10.55 -18.34 -4.17
N GLU A 57 9.32 -18.29 -3.66
CA GLU A 57 8.13 -18.84 -4.32
C GLU A 57 7.67 -18.03 -5.54
N THR A 58 7.96 -16.72 -5.59
CA THR A 58 7.57 -15.90 -6.75
C THR A 58 8.49 -14.71 -7.00
N LYS A 59 8.93 -14.58 -8.26
CA LYS A 59 9.65 -13.40 -8.76
C LYS A 59 8.72 -12.33 -9.36
N LYS A 60 7.43 -12.65 -9.51
CA LYS A 60 6.44 -11.74 -10.12
C LYS A 60 5.87 -10.73 -9.12
N ILE A 61 6.00 -11.00 -7.82
CA ILE A 61 5.52 -10.14 -6.74
C ILE A 61 6.73 -9.61 -5.99
N ILE A 62 6.86 -8.29 -5.97
CA ILE A 62 7.96 -7.62 -5.25
C ILE A 62 7.58 -7.56 -3.77
N MET A 63 8.34 -8.28 -2.95
CA MET A 63 8.20 -8.27 -1.50
C MET A 63 9.20 -7.28 -0.90
N ILE A 64 8.71 -6.36 -0.07
CA ILE A 64 9.52 -5.39 0.64
C ILE A 64 9.34 -5.63 2.14
N GLU A 65 10.44 -5.92 2.84
CA GLU A 65 10.45 -5.95 4.31
C GLU A 65 10.52 -4.51 4.83
N ILE A 66 9.64 -4.17 5.77
CA ILE A 66 9.66 -2.88 6.45
C ILE A 66 9.88 -3.14 7.94
N THR A 67 11.05 -2.73 8.44
CA THR A 67 11.44 -2.91 9.83
C THR A 67 10.97 -1.74 10.70
N LYS A 68 11.01 -1.91 12.01
CA LYS A 68 10.76 -0.81 12.96
C LYS A 68 11.71 0.38 12.73
N ASN A 69 12.98 0.11 12.45
CA ASN A 69 13.97 1.14 12.17
C ASN A 69 13.64 1.92 10.89
N ASP A 70 13.11 1.25 9.86
CA ASP A 70 12.66 1.92 8.62
C ASP A 70 11.48 2.86 8.89
N ILE A 71 10.56 2.45 9.75
CA ILE A 71 9.41 3.26 10.18
C ILE A 71 9.91 4.47 10.99
N ASP A 72 10.77 4.26 11.97
CA ASP A 72 11.28 5.32 12.85
C ASP A 72 12.08 6.36 12.04
N ASN A 73 12.95 5.91 11.12
CA ASN A 73 13.68 6.78 10.21
C ASN A 73 12.77 7.56 9.26
N SER A 74 11.70 6.93 8.78
CA SER A 74 10.73 7.58 7.89
C SER A 74 9.90 8.60 8.65
N LYS A 75 9.53 8.31 9.90
CA LYS A 75 8.76 9.21 10.76
C LYS A 75 9.47 10.54 10.94
N LEU A 76 10.77 10.53 11.27
CA LEU A 76 11.57 11.75 11.43
C LEU A 76 11.56 12.62 10.16
N LYS A 77 11.66 12.01 8.97
CA LYS A 77 11.64 12.72 7.68
C LYS A 77 10.26 13.30 7.36
N LEU A 78 9.20 12.66 7.85
CA LEU A 78 7.81 13.01 7.53
C LEU A 78 7.13 13.86 8.62
N GLU A 79 7.74 14.02 9.80
CA GLU A 79 7.16 14.76 10.93
C GLU A 79 6.72 16.17 10.54
N ASN A 80 7.56 16.92 9.82
CA ASN A 80 7.20 18.26 9.39
C ASN A 80 6.05 18.25 8.37
N ILE A 81 6.03 17.27 7.47
CA ILE A 81 4.95 17.09 6.49
C ILE A 81 3.64 16.81 7.21
N PHE A 82 3.62 15.92 8.20
CA PHE A 82 2.41 15.61 8.97
C PHE A 82 1.92 16.78 9.82
N LYS A 83 2.82 17.64 10.33
CA LYS A 83 2.43 18.87 11.06
C LYS A 83 1.76 19.91 10.15
N VAL A 84 2.23 20.03 8.91
CA VAL A 84 1.75 21.06 7.95
C VAL A 84 0.62 20.54 7.06
N ALA A 85 0.48 19.22 6.92
CA ALA A 85 -0.54 18.59 6.10
C ALA A 85 -1.94 19.01 6.56
N LYS A 86 -2.73 19.53 5.61
CA LYS A 86 -4.14 19.86 5.84
C LYS A 86 -5.00 18.65 5.56
N SER A 87 -5.91 18.34 6.47
CA SER A 87 -6.96 17.34 6.20
C SER A 87 -7.73 17.73 4.96
N VAL A 88 -7.98 16.73 4.10
CA VAL A 88 -8.88 16.88 2.95
C VAL A 88 -10.28 16.51 3.43
N PRO A 89 -11.22 17.47 3.52
CA PRO A 89 -12.58 17.17 3.96
C PRO A 89 -13.25 16.15 3.03
N GLU A 90 -14.14 15.32 3.58
CA GLU A 90 -14.90 14.33 2.82
C GLU A 90 -14.08 13.31 2.01
N THR A 91 -12.82 13.08 2.38
CA THR A 91 -11.96 12.08 1.70
C THR A 91 -12.60 10.69 1.67
N LEU A 92 -13.31 10.30 2.74
CA LEU A 92 -14.03 9.02 2.81
C LEU A 92 -15.20 8.91 1.82
N LYS A 93 -15.79 10.04 1.39
CA LYS A 93 -16.86 10.08 0.38
C LYS A 93 -16.32 10.20 -1.05
N THR A 94 -15.01 10.37 -1.19
CA THR A 94 -14.35 10.61 -2.48
C THR A 94 -13.76 9.30 -3.00
N HIS A 95 -14.28 8.80 -4.11
CA HIS A 95 -13.83 7.55 -4.73
C HIS A 95 -12.58 7.74 -5.58
N SER A 96 -12.45 8.87 -6.28
CA SER A 96 -11.26 9.15 -7.08
C SER A 96 -11.02 10.64 -7.22
N VAL A 97 -9.74 11.02 -7.19
CA VAL A 97 -9.27 12.37 -7.50
C VAL A 97 -8.26 12.27 -8.63
N LYS A 98 -8.54 12.97 -9.73
CA LYS A 98 -7.59 13.18 -10.84
C LYS A 98 -7.33 14.66 -11.01
N VAL A 99 -6.06 15.04 -11.06
CA VAL A 99 -5.64 16.39 -11.43
C VAL A 99 -5.75 16.48 -12.96
N ILE A 100 -6.57 17.39 -13.47
CA ILE A 100 -6.73 17.63 -14.93
C ILE A 100 -5.72 18.69 -15.37
N ASP A 101 -5.60 19.77 -14.60
CA ASP A 101 -4.64 20.84 -14.82
C ASP A 101 -4.24 21.49 -13.48
N ASN A 102 -3.41 22.54 -13.52
CA ASN A 102 -2.87 23.21 -12.33
C ASN A 102 -3.95 23.83 -11.40
N LYS A 103 -5.17 24.06 -11.90
CA LYS A 103 -6.28 24.67 -11.16
C LYS A 103 -7.47 23.73 -11.01
N THR A 104 -7.58 22.72 -11.85
CA THR A 104 -8.77 21.88 -11.99
C THR A 104 -8.51 20.46 -11.52
N LYS A 105 -9.38 19.99 -10.62
CA LYS A 105 -9.39 18.62 -10.11
C LYS A 105 -10.74 17.99 -10.43
N LYS A 106 -10.73 16.78 -10.98
CA LYS A 106 -11.93 15.95 -11.09
C LYS A 106 -12.06 15.09 -9.85
N ILE A 107 -13.18 15.24 -9.15
CA ILE A 107 -13.53 14.49 -7.95
C ILE A 107 -14.73 13.62 -8.31
N ILE A 108 -14.61 12.31 -8.10
CA ILE A 108 -15.72 11.35 -8.23
C ILE A 108 -16.16 11.00 -6.80
N LYS A 109 -17.43 11.25 -6.46
CA LYS A 109 -18.02 10.94 -5.15
C LYS A 109 -19.06 9.81 -5.29
N TYR A 110 -19.38 9.16 -4.17
CA TYR A 110 -20.60 8.34 -4.07
C TYR A 110 -21.84 9.24 -4.05
N ASP A 111 -22.95 8.76 -4.61
CA ASP A 111 -24.30 9.27 -4.30
C ASP A 111 -24.71 8.86 -2.88
#